data_AF-A0A536VE18-F1
#
_entry.id   AF-A0A536VE18-F1
#
_cell.length_a   1.000
_cell.length_b   1.000
_cell.length_c   1.000
_cell.angle_alpha   90.00
_cell.angle_beta   90.00
_cell.angle_gamma   90.00
#
_symmetry.space_group_name_H-M   'P 1'
#
loop_
_entity.id
_entity.type
_entity.pdbx_description
1 polymer ?
#
loop_
_entity_poly.entity_id
_entity_poly.type
_entity_poly.pdbx_seq_one_letter_code
_entity_poly.pdbx_strand_id
1 'polypeptide(L)'
;YGVGGLKSSRLDACELLARLYWHTVEFGLIATPQGVRAYGAGILSSAGELRYSVSSSQPSRIAFDVQRIMRTRYKIDSYQATYFVIDSFEQLFEATAPDFTPIYRAVRELPEIEAGAVLPNERLIAADPAVG
;
A
#
# COMPACT_ATOMS: atom_id res chain seq x y z
N TYR A 1 6.31 8.98 10.27
CA TYR A 1 7.04 7.73 10.60
C TYR A 1 7.85 7.82 11.90
N GLY A 2 8.88 8.67 12.01
CA GLY A 2 9.77 8.70 13.19
C GLY A 2 9.12 8.99 14.55
N VAL A 3 8.11 9.87 14.61
CA VAL A 3 7.41 10.24 15.86
C VAL A 3 6.31 9.22 16.24
N GLY A 4 5.78 8.47 15.28
CA GLY A 4 4.76 7.43 15.52
C GLY A 4 5.33 6.11 16.07
N GLY A 5 6.58 5.77 15.70
CA GLY A 5 7.23 4.52 16.12
C GLY A 5 7.57 4.44 17.62
N LEU A 6 7.71 5.57 18.31
CA LEU A 6 7.95 5.59 19.76
C LEU A 6 6.67 5.35 20.58
N LYS A 7 5.48 5.50 19.98
CA LYS A 7 4.18 5.16 20.60
C LYS A 7 3.74 3.72 20.34
N SER A 8 4.38 2.98 19.42
CA SER A 8 3.92 1.66 18.98
C SER A 8 4.34 0.49 19.87
N SER A 9 5.19 0.71 20.88
CA SER A 9 5.63 -0.36 21.79
C SER A 9 4.54 -0.85 22.77
N ARG A 10 3.35 -0.23 22.79
CA ARG A 10 2.29 -0.54 23.78
C ARG A 10 1.02 -1.16 23.21
N LEU A 11 0.91 -1.44 21.91
CA LEU A 11 -0.35 -1.89 21.28
C LEU A 11 -0.18 -2.81 20.05
N ASP A 12 0.86 -3.64 19.92
CA ASP A 12 1.15 -4.48 18.72
C ASP A 12 0.98 -3.75 17.37
N ALA A 13 1.03 -2.42 17.37
CA ALA A 13 0.74 -1.58 16.20
C ALA A 13 1.94 -1.54 15.24
N CYS A 14 3.09 -2.07 15.68
CA CYS A 14 4.29 -2.17 14.86
C CYS A 14 4.04 -2.94 13.56
N GLU A 15 3.32 -4.07 13.61
CA GLU A 15 3.04 -4.85 12.40
C GLU A 15 2.10 -4.11 11.45
N LEU A 16 1.06 -3.46 11.99
CA LEU A 16 0.12 -2.65 11.20
C LEU A 16 0.84 -1.49 10.51
N LEU A 17 1.73 -0.80 11.23
CA LEU A 17 2.55 0.27 10.69
C LEU A 17 3.61 -0.23 9.70
N ALA A 18 4.13 -1.44 9.88
CA ALA A 18 5.03 -2.08 8.93
C ALA A 18 4.32 -2.38 7.61
N ARG A 19 3.08 -2.88 7.64
CA ARG A 19 2.25 -3.08 6.44
C ARG A 19 1.95 -1.76 5.74
N LEU A 20 1.60 -0.72 6.50
CA LEU A 20 1.43 0.63 5.93
C LEU A 20 2.71 1.13 5.25
N TYR A 21 3.87 0.91 5.89
CA TYR A 21 5.16 1.33 5.34
C TYR A 21 5.45 0.60 4.03
N TRP A 22 5.31 -0.73 4.07
CA TRP A 22 5.59 -1.61 2.95
C TRP A 22 4.75 -1.25 1.72
N HIS A 23 3.45 -1.09 1.90
CA HIS A 23 2.53 -0.80 0.81
C HIS A 23 2.50 0.66 0.35
N THR A 24 3.31 1.54 0.97
CA THR A 24 3.41 2.95 0.57
C THR A 24 4.85 3.33 0.24
N VAL A 25 5.72 3.41 1.24
CA VAL A 25 7.10 3.88 1.07
C VAL A 25 7.93 2.90 0.24
N GLU A 26 7.72 1.59 0.40
CA GLU A 26 8.50 0.57 -0.34
C GLU A 26 7.86 0.21 -1.69
N PHE A 27 6.55 -0.02 -1.72
CA PHE A 27 5.84 -0.55 -2.90
C PHE A 27 4.59 0.26 -3.28
N GLY A 28 4.59 1.56 -3.01
CA GLY A 28 3.49 2.45 -3.37
C GLY A 28 3.49 2.90 -4.84
N LEU A 29 2.28 3.06 -5.37
CA LEU A 29 2.00 3.66 -6.68
C LEU A 29 1.17 4.94 -6.52
N ILE A 30 1.24 5.83 -7.51
CA ILE A 30 0.48 7.06 -7.56
C ILE A 30 -0.28 7.16 -8.89
N ALA A 31 -1.56 7.54 -8.83
CA ALA A 31 -2.35 7.85 -10.00
C ALA A 31 -1.99 9.25 -10.52
N THR A 32 -1.79 9.38 -11.83
CA THR A 32 -1.52 10.66 -12.49
C THR A 32 -2.44 10.81 -13.72
N PRO A 33 -2.62 12.02 -14.26
CA PRO A 33 -3.35 12.21 -15.51
C PRO A 33 -2.75 11.43 -16.70
N GLN A 34 -1.48 11.03 -16.61
CA GLN A 34 -0.78 10.24 -17.63
C GLN A 34 -0.75 8.73 -17.32
N GLY A 35 -1.52 8.27 -16.34
CA GLY A 35 -1.56 6.87 -15.91
C GLY A 35 -0.87 6.64 -14.56
N VAL A 36 -0.78 5.37 -14.14
CA VAL A 36 -0.19 5.01 -12.85
C VAL A 36 1.35 5.11 -12.91
N ARG A 37 1.96 5.60 -11.83
CA ARG A 37 3.43 5.73 -11.70
C ARG A 37 3.89 5.11 -10.38
N ALA A 38 5.13 4.63 -10.35
CA ALA A 38 5.73 4.15 -9.11
C ALA A 38 6.40 5.28 -8.34
N TYR A 39 6.27 5.24 -7.01
CA TYR A 39 7.07 6.10 -6.11
C TYR A 39 7.77 5.30 -5.00
N GLY A 40 7.36 4.05 -4.76
CA GLY A 40 7.95 3.19 -3.74
C GLY A 40 9.43 2.86 -4.02
N ALA A 41 10.27 2.94 -2.99
CA ALA A 41 11.72 2.75 -3.11
C ALA A 41 12.11 1.34 -3.58
N GLY A 42 11.42 0.30 -3.09
CA GLY A 42 11.59 -1.08 -3.54
C GLY A 42 11.28 -1.25 -5.03
N ILE A 43 10.26 -0.56 -5.54
CA ILE A 43 9.93 -0.59 -6.98
C ILE A 43 10.98 0.16 -7.79
N LEU A 44 11.36 1.36 -7.36
CA LEU A 44 12.31 2.22 -8.10
C LEU A 44 13.73 1.65 -8.17
N SER A 45 14.10 0.78 -7.24
CA SER A 45 15.39 0.07 -7.24
C SER A 45 15.42 -1.18 -8.12
N SER A 46 14.26 -1.63 -8.65
CA SER A 46 14.13 -2.84 -9.45
C SER A 46 13.41 -2.58 -10.78
N ALA A 47 14.16 -2.57 -11.88
CA ALA A 47 13.58 -2.36 -13.22
C ALA A 47 12.52 -3.41 -13.61
N GLY A 48 12.64 -4.63 -13.08
CA GLY A 48 11.64 -5.70 -13.28
C GLY A 48 10.35 -5.41 -12.51
N GLU A 49 10.46 -5.07 -11.23
CA GLU A 49 9.32 -4.71 -10.38
C GLU A 49 8.62 -3.44 -10.90
N LEU A 50 9.36 -2.47 -11.44
CA LEU A 50 8.80 -1.26 -12.04
C LEU A 50 7.86 -1.58 -13.20
N ARG A 51 8.30 -2.37 -14.19
CA ARG A 51 7.44 -2.77 -15.31
C ARG A 51 6.29 -3.66 -14.86
N TYR A 52 6.55 -4.57 -13.93
CA TYR A 52 5.53 -5.46 -13.39
C TYR A 52 4.42 -4.68 -12.67
N SER A 53 4.79 -3.79 -11.75
CA SER A 53 3.86 -3.00 -10.94
C SER A 53 3.06 -1.98 -11.73
N VAL A 54 3.58 -1.43 -12.84
CA VAL A 54 2.89 -0.40 -13.64
C VAL A 54 2.11 -0.96 -14.82
N SER A 55 2.69 -1.91 -15.55
CA SER A 55 2.18 -2.31 -16.88
C SER A 55 1.55 -3.71 -16.91
N SER A 56 1.93 -4.61 -16.01
CA SER A 56 1.42 -5.99 -16.01
C SER A 56 -0.06 -6.06 -15.64
N SER A 57 -0.80 -6.97 -16.27
CA SER A 57 -2.18 -7.31 -15.88
C SER A 57 -2.25 -8.29 -14.70
N GLN A 58 -1.11 -8.85 -14.28
CA GLN A 58 -1.06 -9.86 -13.22
C GLN A 58 -1.31 -9.32 -11.81
N PRO A 59 -0.67 -8.22 -11.35
CA PRO A 59 -0.92 -7.71 -10.01
C PRO A 59 -2.20 -6.86 -9.97
N SER A 60 -2.83 -6.83 -8.79
CA SER A 60 -3.93 -5.93 -8.52
C SER A 60 -3.42 -4.56 -8.08
N ARG A 61 -3.97 -3.49 -8.66
CA ARG A 61 -3.74 -2.11 -8.23
C ARG A 61 -5.00 -1.60 -7.57
N ILE A 62 -4.94 -1.36 -6.27
CA ILE A 62 -6.11 -1.04 -5.45
C ILE A 62 -5.97 0.39 -4.94
N ALA A 63 -7.06 1.14 -4.93
CA ALA A 63 -7.06 2.47 -4.33
C ALA A 63 -6.60 2.45 -2.86
N PHE A 64 -5.85 3.47 -2.47
CA PHE A 64 -5.34 3.60 -1.11
C PHE A 64 -6.46 3.66 -0.06
N ASP A 65 -6.37 2.79 0.94
CA ASP A 65 -7.19 2.82 2.15
C ASP A 65 -6.35 2.33 3.34
N VAL A 66 -6.27 3.12 4.41
CA VAL A 66 -5.38 2.86 5.54
C VAL A 66 -5.74 1.56 6.26
N GLN A 67 -7.02 1.31 6.53
CA GLN A 67 -7.45 0.14 7.29
C GLN A 67 -7.23 -1.14 6.48
N ARG A 68 -7.54 -1.09 5.19
CA ARG A 68 -7.27 -2.15 4.22
C ARG A 68 -5.79 -2.47 4.19
N ILE A 69 -4.93 -1.47 4.00
CA ILE A 69 -3.48 -1.66 3.95
C ILE A 69 -2.95 -2.29 5.24
N MET A 70 -3.36 -1.78 6.41
CA MET A 70 -2.91 -2.32 7.71
C MET A 70 -3.34 -3.78 7.93
N ARG A 71 -4.39 -4.24 7.25
CA ARG A 71 -4.84 -5.65 7.28
C ARG A 71 -4.18 -6.53 6.22
N THR A 72 -3.41 -5.96 5.30
CA THR A 72 -2.88 -6.67 4.13
C THR A 72 -1.51 -7.26 4.43
N ARG A 73 -1.37 -8.57 4.27
CA ARG A 73 -0.08 -9.26 4.30
C ARG A 73 0.69 -9.01 3.01
N TYR A 74 2.01 -9.09 3.09
CA TYR A 74 2.91 -8.94 1.96
C TYR A 74 3.95 -10.07 1.93
N LYS A 75 4.56 -10.27 0.76
CA LYS A 75 5.64 -11.24 0.55
C LYS A 75 6.95 -10.50 0.32
N ILE A 76 8.04 -11.01 0.89
CA ILE A 76 9.37 -10.37 0.83
C ILE A 76 10.28 -10.97 -0.24
N ASP A 77 9.92 -12.13 -0.80
CA ASP A 77 10.74 -12.96 -1.67
C ASP A 77 10.20 -13.06 -3.11
N SER A 78 9.19 -12.28 -3.43
CA SER A 78 8.50 -12.28 -4.73
C SER A 78 7.94 -10.90 -5.07
N TYR A 79 7.63 -10.68 -6.35
CA TYR A 79 6.94 -9.47 -6.79
C TYR A 79 5.58 -9.35 -6.09
N GLN A 80 5.19 -8.12 -5.76
CA GLN A 80 3.97 -7.91 -4.98
C GLN A 80 2.73 -8.24 -5.81
N ALA A 81 1.83 -9.07 -5.27
CA ALA A 81 0.56 -9.37 -5.91
C ALA A 81 -0.45 -8.21 -5.82
N THR A 82 -0.21 -7.25 -4.93
CA THR A 82 -1.06 -6.09 -4.67
C THR A 82 -0.23 -4.84 -4.50
N TYR A 83 -0.56 -3.80 -5.27
CA TYR A 83 -0.01 -2.46 -5.12
C TYR A 83 -1.13 -1.49 -4.74
N PHE A 84 -0.88 -0.60 -3.78
CA PHE A 84 -1.83 0.44 -3.40
C PHE A 84 -1.50 1.75 -4.11
N VAL A 85 -2.55 2.39 -4.61
CA VAL A 85 -2.46 3.59 -5.45
C VAL A 85 -3.04 4.78 -4.71
N ILE A 86 -2.17 5.74 -4.39
CA ILE A 86 -2.58 7.06 -3.89
C ILE A 86 -2.99 7.97 -5.04
N ASP A 87 -3.91 8.88 -4.80
CA ASP A 87 -4.29 9.93 -5.75
C ASP A 87 -3.35 11.15 -5.64
N SER A 88 -2.73 11.35 -4.46
CA SER A 88 -1.74 12.40 -4.22
C SER A 88 -0.89 12.09 -2.98
N PHE A 89 0.28 12.72 -2.83
CA PHE A 89 1.03 12.63 -1.57
C PHE A 89 0.29 13.27 -0.41
N GLU A 90 -0.50 14.32 -0.66
CA GLU A 90 -1.37 14.95 0.34
C GLU A 90 -2.33 13.94 0.96
N GLN A 91 -2.95 13.06 0.16
CA GLN A 91 -3.78 11.97 0.67
C GLN A 91 -3.02 11.09 1.69
N LEU A 92 -1.76 10.75 1.41
CA LEU A 92 -0.95 9.94 2.31
C LEU A 92 -0.61 10.69 3.61
N PHE A 93 -0.32 11.99 3.53
CA PHE A 93 -0.07 12.82 4.71
C PHE A 93 -1.33 12.99 5.56
N GLU A 94 -2.46 13.35 4.96
CA GLU A 94 -3.75 13.48 5.64
C GLU A 94 -4.18 12.18 6.31
N ALA A 95 -3.99 11.05 5.61
CA ALA A 95 -4.30 9.74 6.15
C ALA A 95 -3.40 9.31 7.31
N THR A 96 -2.23 9.95 7.49
CA THR A 96 -1.25 9.62 8.54
C THR A 96 -1.12 10.68 9.64
N ALA A 97 -1.83 11.81 9.52
CA ALA A 97 -1.84 12.89 10.50
C ALA A 97 -2.67 12.58 11.78
N PRO A 98 -3.84 11.89 11.72
CA PRO A 98 -4.65 11.59 12.90
C PRO A 98 -4.01 10.61 13.89
N ASP A 99 -4.55 10.55 15.11
CA ASP A 99 -4.24 9.47 16.04
C ASP A 99 -4.76 8.13 15.49
N PHE A 100 -3.87 7.18 15.29
CA PHE A 100 -4.19 5.86 14.75
C PHE A 100 -4.83 4.92 15.78
N THR A 101 -4.93 5.30 17.05
CA THR A 101 -5.53 4.46 18.10
C THR A 101 -6.93 3.91 17.74
N PRO A 102 -7.88 4.71 17.19
CA PRO A 102 -9.17 4.18 16.75
C PRO A 102 -9.05 3.24 15.54
N ILE A 103 -8.12 3.52 14.62
CA ILE A 103 -7.85 2.68 13.44
C ILE A 103 -7.32 1.32 13.88
N TYR A 104 -6.35 1.28 14.80
CA TYR A 104 -5.80 0.02 15.31
C TYR A 104 -6.89 -0.84 15.94
N ARG A 105 -7.81 -0.23 16.71
CA ARG A 105 -8.95 -0.95 17.29
C ARG A 105 -9.85 -1.53 16.22
N ALA A 106 -10.25 -0.73 15.23
CA ALA A 106 -11.11 -1.20 14.15
C ALA A 106 -10.45 -2.34 13.33
N VAL A 107 -9.17 -2.19 12.99
CA VAL A 107 -8.41 -3.18 12.23
C VAL A 107 -8.29 -4.52 12.96
N ARG A 108 -8.13 -4.51 14.29
CA ARG A 108 -8.01 -5.73 15.10
C ARG A 108 -9.29 -6.57 15.16
N GLU A 109 -10.45 -5.95 14.98
CA GLU A 109 -11.75 -6.65 14.96
C GLU A 109 -12.07 -7.24 13.58
N LEU A 110 -11.22 -6.98 12.57
CA LEU A 110 -11.44 -7.38 11.20
C LEU A 110 -10.41 -8.45 10.78
N PRO A 111 -10.78 -9.39 9.89
CA PRO A 111 -9.85 -10.41 9.45
C PRO A 111 -8.69 -9.81 8.65
N GLU A 112 -7.52 -10.43 8.78
CA GLU A 112 -6.39 -10.15 7.90
C GLU A 112 -6.69 -10.55 6.46
N ILE A 113 -5.95 -9.96 5.54
CA ILE A 113 -6.13 -10.13 4.11
C ILE A 113 -4.82 -10.63 3.52
N GLU A 114 -4.88 -11.77 2.86
CA GLU A 114 -3.73 -12.38 2.22
C GLU A 114 -3.23 -11.52 1.04
N ALA A 115 -1.92 -11.60 0.78
CA ALA A 115 -1.32 -10.93 -0.36
C ALA A 115 -1.98 -11.39 -1.67
N GLY A 116 -2.43 -10.44 -2.49
CA GLY A 116 -3.11 -10.73 -3.77
C GLY A 116 -4.62 -10.92 -3.66
N ALA A 117 -5.22 -10.97 -2.46
CA ALA A 117 -6.66 -11.01 -2.32
C ALA A 117 -7.28 -9.64 -2.68
N VAL A 118 -8.38 -9.69 -3.45
CA VAL A 118 -9.22 -8.55 -3.80
C VAL A 118 -10.55 -8.69 -3.08
N LEU A 119 -10.97 -7.67 -2.34
CA LEU A 119 -12.24 -7.64 -1.61
C LEU A 119 -13.39 -7.15 -2.50
N PRO A 120 -14.64 -7.49 -2.18
CA PRO A 120 -15.80 -6.93 -2.86
C PRO A 120 -15.82 -5.39 -2.78
N ASN A 121 -16.24 -4.74 -3.86
CA ASN A 121 -16.39 -3.29 -3.98
C ASN A 121 -15.09 -2.46 -3.91
N GLU A 122 -13.92 -3.09 -4.06
CA GLU A 122 -12.67 -2.36 -4.17
C GLU A 122 -12.57 -1.60 -5.50
N ARG A 123 -12.04 -0.36 -5.42
CA ARG A 123 -11.71 0.43 -6.61
C ARG A 123 -10.39 -0.07 -7.18
N LEU A 124 -10.48 -0.84 -8.26
CA LEU A 124 -9.32 -1.27 -9.04
C LEU A 124 -8.86 -0.16 -9.99
N ILE A 125 -7.54 0.01 -10.08
CA ILE A 125 -6.89 0.95 -10.98
C ILE A 125 -6.29 0.17 -12.16
N ALA A 126 -6.54 0.64 -13.38
CA ALA A 126 -6.00 0.00 -14.57
C ALA A 126 -4.46 0.07 -14.62
N ALA A 127 -3.83 -0.93 -15.23
CA ALA A 127 -2.43 -0.86 -15.61
C ALA A 127 -2.22 0.27 -16.63
N ASP A 128 -1.00 0.80 -16.72
CA ASP A 128 -0.61 1.71 -17.79
C ASP A 128 0.16 0.94 -18.88
N PRO A 129 -0.46 0.65 -20.03
CA PRO A 129 0.18 -0.12 -21.10
C PRO A 129 1.23 0.70 -21.89
N ALA A 130 1.32 2.02 -21.69
CA ALA A 130 2.23 2.88 -22.44
C ALA A 130 3.68 2.84 -21.93
N VAL A 131 3.93 2.19 -20.79
CA VAL A 131 5.28 1.95 -20.26
C VAL A 131 5.72 0.55 -20.73
N GLY A 132 6.09 0.47 -22.01
CA GLY A 132 6.64 -0.72 -22.69
C GLY A 132 7.96 -0.38 -23.35
#